data_AF-A0A507CHN9-F1
#
_entry.id   AF-A0A507CHN9-F1
#
_cell.length_a   1.000
_cell.length_b   1.000
_cell.length_c   1.000
_cell.angle_alpha   90.00
_cell.angle_beta   90.00
_cell.angle_gamma   90.00
#
_symmetry.space_group_name_H-M   'P 1'
#
loop_
_entity.id
_entity.type
_entity.pdbx_description
1 polymer ?
#
loop_
_entity_poly.entity_id
_entity_poly.type
_entity_poly.pdbx_seq_one_letter_code
_entity_poly.pdbx_strand_id
1 'polypeptide(L)'
;MVKPSKIITALYVVAVIPVFTLVQAAPAQDEAATHQLMRRMRRRTSDLASHRYRNIVAPFRKPPALVSDHIEEIVSKTIPENSPYTRDQLFETPNIFFTSEIQIRFSREYHALVFEKLKTLFMKLQWLIGDAKYEGRRQKIEKGLALVWTALKDHYGLEGKCRVLKYNAQLSELKLPYYDKTRPGARGPPIAFDGDRLREYIQKITNLQQTSKNQIDALLCTSNLDAKFYAAEYRFILVRHLLSRTTPASD
;
A
#
# COMPACT_ATOMS: atom_id res chain seq x y z
N MET A 1 -17.11 60.56 38.47
CA MET A 1 -18.15 60.40 37.43
C MET A 1 -17.53 59.83 36.16
N VAL A 2 -17.71 58.54 35.92
CA VAL A 2 -17.22 57.89 34.69
C VAL A 2 -18.24 58.16 33.58
N LYS A 3 -17.80 58.70 32.44
CA LYS A 3 -18.68 59.00 31.29
C LYS A 3 -19.37 57.70 30.81
N PRO A 4 -20.70 57.70 30.61
CA PRO A 4 -21.45 56.50 30.23
C PRO A 4 -21.00 55.90 28.90
N SER A 5 -20.33 56.68 28.03
CA SER A 5 -19.75 56.18 26.79
C SER A 5 -18.61 55.18 26.99
N LYS A 6 -17.78 55.32 28.04
CA LYS A 6 -16.65 54.41 28.29
C LYS A 6 -17.08 53.05 28.81
N ILE A 7 -18.22 52.99 29.50
CA ILE A 7 -18.77 51.75 30.08
C ILE A 7 -19.35 50.87 28.98
N ILE A 8 -20.05 51.47 28.00
CA ILE A 8 -20.63 50.75 26.86
C ILE A 8 -19.52 50.16 25.96
N THR A 9 -18.44 50.91 25.70
CA THR A 9 -17.30 50.42 24.92
C THR A 9 -16.56 49.29 25.65
N ALA A 10 -16.36 49.40 26.96
CA ALA A 10 -15.74 48.34 27.77
C ALA A 10 -16.60 47.07 27.78
N LEU A 11 -17.93 47.19 27.86
CA LEU A 11 -18.86 46.05 27.78
C LEU A 11 -18.79 45.36 26.41
N TYR A 12 -18.71 46.13 25.33
CA TYR A 12 -18.56 45.61 23.97
C TYR A 12 -17.24 44.86 23.78
N VAL A 13 -16.13 45.38 24.29
CA VAL A 13 -14.81 44.74 24.17
C VAL A 13 -14.77 43.43 24.98
N VAL A 14 -15.35 43.41 26.19
CA VAL A 14 -15.43 42.19 27.02
C VAL A 14 -16.36 41.12 26.43
N ALA A 15 -17.41 41.51 25.71
CA ALA A 15 -18.31 40.56 25.03
C ALA A 15 -17.76 40.03 23.69
N VAL A 16 -16.90 40.81 23.01
CA VAL A 16 -16.32 40.42 21.71
C VAL A 16 -15.09 39.51 21.87
N ILE A 17 -14.31 39.66 22.94
CA ILE A 17 -13.17 38.77 23.23
C ILE A 17 -13.55 37.28 23.32
N PRO A 18 -14.62 36.85 24.03
CA PRO A 18 -15.00 35.43 24.09
C PRO A 18 -15.54 34.91 22.76
N VAL A 19 -16.07 35.77 21.87
CA VAL A 19 -16.52 35.38 20.53
C VAL A 19 -15.33 35.08 19.61
N PHE A 20 -14.20 35.79 19.77
CA PHE A 20 -12.99 35.52 18.99
C PHE A 20 -12.06 34.46 19.61
N THR A 21 -12.13 34.18 20.91
CA THR A 21 -11.45 33.01 21.50
C THR A 21 -12.22 31.69 21.30
N LEU A 22 -13.43 31.75 20.75
CA LEU A 22 -14.14 30.58 20.23
C LEU A 22 -13.76 30.24 18.78
N VAL A 23 -12.65 30.79 18.26
CA VAL A 23 -11.87 30.08 17.25
C VAL A 23 -11.31 28.85 17.96
N GLN A 24 -12.12 27.80 17.96
CA GLN A 24 -11.71 26.44 18.27
C GLN A 24 -10.30 26.28 17.73
N ALA A 25 -9.33 26.08 18.63
CA ALA A 25 -8.24 25.19 18.29
C ALA A 25 -8.92 23.92 17.78
N ALA A 26 -9.00 23.75 16.46
CA ALA A 26 -9.39 22.50 15.85
C ALA A 26 -8.61 21.42 16.60
N PRO A 27 -9.26 20.33 17.05
CA PRO A 27 -8.60 19.42 17.97
C PRO A 27 -7.41 18.84 17.22
N ALA A 28 -6.20 19.29 17.54
CA ALA A 28 -4.97 18.75 16.97
C ALA A 28 -4.91 17.21 17.19
N GLN A 29 -5.66 16.73 18.18
CA GLN A 29 -5.91 15.32 18.47
C GLN A 29 -6.68 14.57 17.36
N ASP A 30 -7.64 15.21 16.69
CA ASP A 30 -8.43 14.61 15.60
C ASP A 30 -7.61 14.53 14.30
N GLU A 31 -6.81 15.57 14.02
CA GLU A 31 -5.89 15.57 12.88
C GLU A 31 -4.77 14.54 13.05
N ALA A 32 -4.19 14.45 14.26
CA ALA A 32 -3.18 13.46 14.60
C ALA A 32 -3.72 12.02 14.50
N ALA A 33 -4.93 11.77 15.00
CA ALA A 33 -5.61 10.47 14.89
C ALA A 33 -5.85 10.11 13.41
N THR A 34 -6.32 11.06 12.61
CA THR A 34 -6.53 10.90 11.17
C THR A 34 -5.23 10.54 10.45
N HIS A 35 -4.13 11.25 10.76
CA HIS A 35 -2.80 10.91 10.23
C HIS A 35 -2.31 9.52 10.65
N GLN A 36 -2.61 9.08 11.88
CA GLN A 36 -2.28 7.73 12.33
C GLN A 36 -3.04 6.66 11.54
N LEU A 37 -4.33 6.88 11.27
CA LEU A 37 -5.14 6.01 10.42
C LEU A 37 -4.58 5.92 9.00
N MET A 38 -4.23 7.05 8.40
CA MET A 38 -3.58 7.11 7.08
C MET A 38 -2.27 6.32 7.05
N ARG A 39 -1.39 6.52 8.04
CA ARG A 39 -0.12 5.76 8.16
C ARG A 39 -0.38 4.26 8.30
N ARG A 40 -1.43 3.85 9.01
CA ARG A 40 -1.82 2.45 9.14
C ARG A 40 -2.32 1.88 7.82
N MET A 41 -3.14 2.62 7.08
CA MET A 41 -3.60 2.20 5.74
C MET A 41 -2.42 2.01 4.80
N ARG A 42 -1.51 3.00 4.73
CA ARG A 42 -0.31 2.92 3.90
C ARG A 42 0.55 1.70 4.21
N ARG A 43 0.83 1.44 5.49
CA ARG A 43 1.59 0.25 5.91
C ARG A 43 0.91 -1.04 5.44
N ARG A 44 -0.40 -1.17 5.65
CA ARG A 44 -1.17 -2.33 5.17
C ARG A 44 -1.10 -2.49 3.65
N THR A 45 -1.15 -1.39 2.90
CA THR A 45 -0.98 -1.39 1.44
C THR A 45 0.37 -1.95 1.05
N SER A 46 1.45 -1.46 1.67
CA SER A 46 2.81 -1.97 1.46
C SER A 46 2.95 -3.45 1.86
N ASP A 47 2.42 -3.84 3.02
CA ASP A 47 2.48 -5.22 3.52
C ASP A 47 1.77 -6.19 2.57
N LEU A 48 0.60 -5.81 2.05
CA LEU A 48 -0.15 -6.59 1.06
C LEU A 48 0.62 -6.74 -0.25
N ALA A 49 1.28 -5.67 -0.70
CA ALA A 49 2.10 -5.72 -1.91
C ALA A 49 3.32 -6.64 -1.73
N SER A 50 4.02 -6.55 -0.60
CA SER A 50 5.21 -7.38 -0.30
C SER A 50 4.87 -8.85 -0.09
N HIS A 51 3.71 -9.15 0.53
CA HIS A 51 3.28 -10.53 0.79
C HIS A 51 2.25 -11.06 -0.22
N ARG A 52 2.14 -10.40 -1.38
CA ARG A 52 1.07 -10.69 -2.35
C ARG A 52 1.05 -12.14 -2.80
N TYR A 53 2.21 -12.69 -3.14
CA TYR A 53 2.35 -14.07 -3.60
C TYR A 53 1.77 -15.04 -2.56
N ARG A 54 2.16 -14.89 -1.29
CA ARG A 54 1.65 -15.68 -0.17
C ARG A 54 0.12 -15.60 -0.06
N ASN A 55 -0.47 -14.42 -0.24
CA ASN A 55 -1.93 -14.22 -0.16
C ASN A 55 -2.69 -14.86 -1.34
N ILE A 56 -2.09 -14.85 -2.53
CA ILE A 56 -2.62 -15.49 -3.74
C ILE A 56 -2.67 -17.01 -3.57
N VAL A 57 -1.56 -17.64 -3.17
CA VAL A 57 -1.47 -19.11 -3.07
C VAL A 57 -2.19 -19.69 -1.85
N ALA A 58 -2.50 -18.87 -0.84
CA ALA A 58 -3.24 -19.32 0.33
C ALA A 58 -4.60 -19.92 -0.07
N PRO A 59 -5.14 -20.91 0.66
CA PRO A 59 -6.44 -21.51 0.34
C PRO A 59 -7.54 -20.46 0.17
N PHE A 60 -8.34 -20.58 -0.89
CA PHE A 60 -9.50 -19.72 -1.09
C PHE A 60 -10.63 -20.18 -0.18
N ARG A 61 -10.73 -19.53 1.00
CA ARG A 61 -11.66 -19.92 2.07
C ARG A 61 -13.12 -19.60 1.78
N LYS A 62 -13.41 -18.75 0.79
CA LYS A 62 -14.78 -18.36 0.41
C LYS A 62 -15.20 -19.02 -0.89
N PRO A 63 -16.48 -19.38 -1.08
CA PRO A 63 -16.96 -19.85 -2.37
C PRO A 63 -16.75 -18.77 -3.45
N PRO A 64 -16.24 -19.12 -4.65
CA PRO A 64 -16.16 -18.19 -5.78
C PRO A 64 -17.51 -17.61 -6.23
N ALA A 65 -18.62 -18.21 -5.81
CA ALA A 65 -19.96 -17.69 -6.05
C ALA A 65 -20.27 -16.39 -5.27
N LEU A 66 -19.50 -16.06 -4.23
CA LEU A 66 -19.72 -14.91 -3.35
C LEU A 66 -18.66 -13.81 -3.56
N VAL A 67 -18.19 -13.64 -4.80
CA VAL A 67 -17.19 -12.61 -5.12
C VAL A 67 -17.75 -11.20 -4.88
N SER A 68 -19.04 -10.97 -5.14
CA SER A 68 -19.70 -9.69 -4.84
C SER A 68 -19.62 -9.35 -3.34
N ASP A 69 -19.98 -10.32 -2.48
CA ASP A 69 -19.90 -10.15 -1.02
C ASP A 69 -18.47 -9.92 -0.56
N HIS A 70 -17.49 -10.57 -1.22
CA HIS A 70 -16.08 -10.36 -0.92
C HIS A 70 -15.62 -8.94 -1.30
N ILE A 71 -16.09 -8.40 -2.42
CA ILE A 71 -15.82 -7.01 -2.80
C ILE A 71 -16.41 -6.08 -1.75
N GLU A 72 -17.69 -6.25 -1.41
CA GLU A 72 -18.35 -5.37 -0.43
C GLU A 72 -17.70 -5.48 0.96
N GLU A 73 -17.29 -6.67 1.37
CA GLU A 73 -16.52 -6.86 2.60
C GLU A 73 -15.16 -6.18 2.55
N ILE A 74 -14.45 -6.22 1.41
CA ILE A 74 -13.18 -5.51 1.24
C ILE A 74 -13.40 -4.01 1.36
N VAL A 75 -14.43 -3.46 0.72
CA VAL A 75 -14.73 -2.03 0.74
C VAL A 75 -15.11 -1.59 2.16
N SER A 76 -16.13 -2.22 2.75
CA SER A 76 -16.64 -1.88 4.09
C SER A 76 -15.60 -2.06 5.20
N LYS A 77 -14.93 -3.22 5.30
CA LYS A 77 -13.95 -3.50 6.38
C LYS A 77 -12.62 -2.76 6.21
N THR A 78 -12.42 -2.03 5.11
CA THR A 78 -11.23 -1.19 4.94
C THR A 78 -11.41 0.18 5.57
N ILE A 79 -12.66 0.64 5.75
CA ILE A 79 -12.97 1.85 6.53
C ILE A 79 -12.59 1.56 7.99
N PRO A 80 -11.70 2.35 8.61
CA PRO A 80 -11.39 2.21 10.02
C PRO A 80 -12.63 2.45 10.90
N GLU A 81 -12.78 1.72 12.00
CA GLU A 81 -13.92 1.90 12.93
C GLU A 81 -14.05 3.34 13.44
N ASN A 82 -12.92 4.00 13.71
CA ASN A 82 -12.88 5.40 14.14
C ASN A 82 -12.57 6.35 12.97
N SER A 83 -13.06 6.03 11.77
CA SER A 83 -12.89 6.89 10.60
C SER A 83 -13.61 8.23 10.84
N PRO A 84 -12.95 9.37 10.60
CA PRO A 84 -13.62 10.68 10.64
C PRO A 84 -14.52 10.91 9.41
N TYR A 85 -14.41 10.05 8.38
CA TYR A 85 -15.18 10.15 7.14
C TYR A 85 -16.10 8.96 6.95
N THR A 86 -17.33 9.24 6.50
CA THR A 86 -18.31 8.23 6.13
C THR A 86 -17.96 7.58 4.79
N ARG A 87 -18.62 6.46 4.48
CA ARG A 87 -18.47 5.83 3.16
C ARG A 87 -18.77 6.82 2.03
N ASP A 88 -19.89 7.54 2.11
CA ASP A 88 -20.31 8.45 1.04
C ASP A 88 -19.27 9.55 0.81
N GLN A 89 -18.74 10.15 1.88
CA GLN A 89 -17.67 11.15 1.82
C GLN A 89 -16.36 10.62 1.20
N LEU A 90 -16.09 9.32 1.33
CA LEU A 90 -14.92 8.69 0.70
C LEU A 90 -15.16 8.46 -0.80
N PHE A 91 -16.38 8.17 -1.22
CA PHE A 91 -16.72 7.89 -2.63
C PHE A 91 -17.03 9.16 -3.45
N GLU A 92 -17.23 10.30 -2.79
CA GLU A 92 -17.37 11.59 -3.46
C GLU A 92 -16.11 11.96 -4.25
N THR A 93 -16.33 12.62 -5.40
CA THR A 93 -15.20 13.15 -6.17
C THR A 93 -14.63 14.35 -5.42
N PRO A 94 -13.34 14.33 -5.02
CA PRO A 94 -12.76 15.42 -4.25
C PRO A 94 -12.78 16.72 -5.07
N ASN A 95 -13.16 17.82 -4.43
CA ASN A 95 -13.17 19.16 -5.01
C ASN A 95 -12.24 20.06 -4.19
N ILE A 96 -11.19 20.60 -4.81
CA ILE A 96 -10.18 21.43 -4.12
C ILE A 96 -10.76 22.66 -3.40
N PHE A 97 -11.93 23.14 -3.81
CA PHE A 97 -12.56 24.31 -3.20
C PHE A 97 -13.40 23.97 -1.96
N PHE A 98 -13.86 22.72 -1.83
CA PHE A 98 -14.82 22.31 -0.79
C PHE A 98 -14.33 21.14 0.08
N THR A 99 -13.38 20.34 -0.40
CA THR A 99 -12.85 19.17 0.29
C THR A 99 -11.53 19.55 0.97
N SER A 100 -11.44 19.36 2.28
CA SER A 100 -10.21 19.62 3.04
C SER A 100 -9.04 18.77 2.54
N GLU A 101 -7.81 19.28 2.61
CA GLU A 101 -6.62 18.54 2.17
C GLU A 101 -6.47 17.20 2.90
N ILE A 102 -6.74 17.19 4.21
CA ILE A 102 -6.65 15.97 5.02
C ILE A 102 -7.66 14.91 4.57
N GLN A 103 -8.88 15.31 4.20
CA GLN A 103 -9.88 14.39 3.64
C GLN A 103 -9.43 13.84 2.29
N ILE A 104 -8.92 14.67 1.37
CA ILE A 104 -8.38 14.22 0.08
C ILE A 104 -7.28 13.17 0.29
N ARG A 105 -6.34 13.45 1.21
CA ARG A 105 -5.25 12.53 1.52
C ARG A 105 -5.75 11.24 2.17
N PHE A 106 -6.75 11.32 3.06
CA PHE A 106 -7.34 10.14 3.68
C PHE A 106 -8.05 9.26 2.65
N SER A 107 -8.91 9.85 1.81
CA SER A 107 -9.60 9.14 0.72
C SER A 107 -8.61 8.46 -0.21
N ARG A 108 -7.50 9.13 -0.55
CA ARG A 108 -6.44 8.51 -1.36
C ARG A 108 -5.86 7.24 -0.73
N GLU A 109 -5.46 7.30 0.55
CA GLU A 109 -4.90 6.12 1.23
C GLU A 109 -5.94 4.99 1.39
N TYR A 110 -7.21 5.35 1.59
CA TYR A 110 -8.34 4.41 1.60
C TYR A 110 -8.50 3.71 0.26
N HIS A 111 -8.63 4.45 -0.85
CA HIS A 111 -8.79 3.87 -2.19
C HIS A 111 -7.56 3.05 -2.60
N ALA A 112 -6.35 3.50 -2.26
CA ALA A 112 -5.12 2.73 -2.51
C ALA A 112 -5.12 1.37 -1.77
N LEU A 113 -5.56 1.35 -0.51
CA LEU A 113 -5.64 0.11 0.26
C LEU A 113 -6.74 -0.83 -0.28
N VAL A 114 -7.93 -0.30 -0.61
CA VAL A 114 -9.00 -1.09 -1.23
C VAL A 114 -8.53 -1.65 -2.56
N PHE A 115 -7.90 -0.83 -3.40
CA PHE A 115 -7.33 -1.24 -4.68
C PHE A 115 -6.35 -2.40 -4.51
N GLU A 116 -5.42 -2.32 -3.56
CA GLU A 116 -4.42 -3.38 -3.36
C GLU A 116 -5.03 -4.70 -2.85
N LYS A 117 -6.08 -4.63 -2.02
CA LYS A 117 -6.87 -5.80 -1.63
C LYS A 117 -7.62 -6.41 -2.82
N LEU A 118 -8.30 -5.59 -3.61
CA LEU A 118 -9.02 -6.04 -4.81
C LEU A 118 -8.07 -6.63 -5.85
N LYS A 119 -6.88 -6.05 -6.02
CA LYS A 119 -5.84 -6.54 -6.94
C LYS A 119 -5.34 -7.92 -6.52
N THR A 120 -5.18 -8.12 -5.21
CA THR A 120 -4.82 -9.42 -4.65
C THR A 120 -5.94 -10.45 -4.86
N LEU A 121 -7.20 -10.07 -4.64
CA LEU A 121 -8.37 -10.93 -4.93
C LEU A 121 -8.43 -11.29 -6.43
N PHE A 122 -8.21 -10.32 -7.30
CA PHE A 122 -8.21 -10.50 -8.74
C PHE A 122 -7.15 -11.51 -9.20
N MET A 123 -5.90 -11.32 -8.78
CA MET A 123 -4.81 -12.26 -9.09
C MET A 123 -5.06 -13.66 -8.51
N LYS A 124 -5.73 -13.74 -7.36
CA LYS A 124 -6.13 -15.01 -6.78
C LYS A 124 -7.20 -15.71 -7.62
N LEU A 125 -8.20 -14.99 -8.11
CA LEU A 125 -9.19 -15.57 -9.03
C LEU A 125 -8.56 -16.01 -10.35
N GLN A 126 -7.58 -15.26 -10.87
CA GLN A 126 -6.79 -15.67 -12.05
C GLN A 126 -5.99 -16.95 -11.76
N TRP A 127 -5.41 -17.10 -10.58
CA TRP A 127 -4.72 -18.33 -10.19
C TRP A 127 -5.69 -19.53 -10.17
N LEU A 128 -6.89 -19.35 -9.60
CA LEU A 128 -7.90 -20.42 -9.49
C LEU A 128 -8.45 -20.89 -10.83
N ILE A 129 -8.46 -20.05 -11.87
CA ILE A 129 -8.99 -20.46 -13.19
C ILE A 129 -8.12 -21.51 -13.88
N GLY A 130 -6.82 -21.56 -13.54
CA GLY A 130 -5.86 -22.52 -14.07
C GLY A 130 -5.73 -23.80 -13.24
N ASP A 131 -6.40 -23.87 -12.08
CA ASP A 131 -6.32 -25.00 -11.15
C ASP A 131 -7.43 -26.02 -11.47
N ALA A 132 -7.03 -27.27 -11.76
CA ALA A 132 -7.92 -28.38 -12.09
C ALA A 132 -9.01 -28.61 -11.03
N LYS A 133 -8.73 -28.29 -9.76
CA LYS A 133 -9.70 -28.38 -8.66
C LYS A 133 -10.94 -27.50 -8.87
N TYR A 134 -10.85 -26.45 -9.67
CA TYR A 134 -11.91 -25.46 -9.87
C TYR A 134 -12.48 -25.46 -11.29
N GLU A 135 -12.18 -26.46 -12.11
CA GLU A 135 -12.63 -26.54 -13.51
C GLU A 135 -14.17 -26.44 -13.62
N GLY A 136 -14.92 -27.16 -12.77
CA GLY A 136 -16.38 -27.06 -12.69
C GLY A 136 -16.93 -25.74 -12.15
N ARG A 137 -16.07 -24.79 -11.76
CA ARG A 137 -16.44 -23.46 -11.25
C ARG A 137 -15.93 -22.31 -12.13
N ARG A 138 -15.31 -22.63 -13.28
CA ARG A 138 -14.69 -21.65 -14.19
C ARG A 138 -15.59 -20.46 -14.52
N GLN A 139 -16.81 -20.71 -14.96
CA GLN A 139 -17.74 -19.63 -15.33
C GLN A 139 -18.05 -18.68 -14.16
N LYS A 140 -18.11 -19.21 -12.92
CA LYS A 140 -18.31 -18.38 -11.72
C LYS A 140 -17.07 -17.54 -11.41
N ILE A 141 -15.88 -18.11 -11.61
CA ILE A 141 -14.60 -17.39 -11.46
C ILE A 141 -14.47 -16.27 -12.50
N GLU A 142 -14.83 -16.52 -13.76
CA GLU A 142 -14.81 -15.51 -14.84
C GLU A 142 -15.77 -14.35 -14.54
N LYS A 143 -17.00 -14.65 -14.12
CA LYS A 143 -17.95 -13.62 -13.65
C LYS A 143 -17.37 -12.83 -12.47
N GLY A 144 -16.76 -13.51 -11.50
CA GLY A 144 -16.07 -12.87 -10.38
C GLY A 144 -14.93 -11.95 -10.81
N LEU A 145 -14.10 -12.37 -11.77
CA LEU A 145 -13.01 -11.55 -12.33
C LEU A 145 -13.54 -10.25 -12.93
N ALA A 146 -14.64 -10.32 -13.69
CA ALA A 146 -15.26 -9.13 -14.27
C ALA A 146 -15.76 -8.16 -13.19
N LEU A 147 -16.39 -8.66 -12.13
CA LEU A 147 -16.86 -7.83 -11.00
C LEU A 147 -15.68 -7.16 -10.28
N VAL A 148 -14.63 -7.91 -9.95
CA VAL A 148 -13.45 -7.37 -9.27
C VAL A 148 -12.72 -6.37 -10.17
N TRP A 149 -12.65 -6.62 -11.48
CA TRP A 149 -12.06 -5.69 -12.44
C TRP A 149 -12.79 -4.35 -12.48
N THR A 150 -14.12 -4.36 -12.46
CA THR A 150 -14.93 -3.13 -12.39
C THR A 150 -14.60 -2.35 -11.11
N ALA A 151 -14.68 -3.00 -9.95
CA ALA A 151 -14.35 -2.36 -8.67
C ALA A 151 -12.90 -1.84 -8.61
N LEU A 152 -11.94 -2.56 -9.22
CA LEU A 152 -10.55 -2.11 -9.35
C LEU A 152 -10.44 -0.79 -10.10
N LYS A 153 -11.12 -0.68 -11.24
CA LYS A 153 -11.11 0.57 -12.03
C LYS A 153 -11.73 1.73 -11.27
N ASP A 154 -12.82 1.48 -10.54
CA ASP A 154 -13.50 2.52 -9.77
C ASP A 154 -12.58 3.09 -8.68
N HIS A 155 -11.96 2.21 -7.88
CA HIS A 155 -11.03 2.64 -6.84
C HIS A 155 -9.72 3.22 -7.40
N TYR A 156 -9.24 2.74 -8.55
CA TYR A 156 -8.10 3.35 -9.27
C TYR A 156 -8.43 4.77 -9.72
N GLY A 157 -9.62 4.99 -10.29
CA GLY A 157 -10.06 6.32 -10.73
C GLY A 157 -10.25 7.30 -9.57
N LEU A 158 -10.84 6.84 -8.45
CA LEU A 158 -11.04 7.66 -7.25
C LEU A 158 -9.70 8.03 -6.58
N GLU A 159 -8.75 7.09 -6.50
CA GLU A 159 -7.40 7.39 -6.02
C GLU A 159 -6.69 8.40 -6.95
N GLY A 160 -6.79 8.20 -8.27
CA GLY A 160 -6.20 9.10 -9.27
C GLY A 160 -6.73 10.53 -9.17
N LYS A 161 -8.04 10.69 -8.96
CA LYS A 161 -8.67 12.00 -8.70
C LYS A 161 -8.09 12.67 -7.46
N CYS A 162 -7.83 11.91 -6.39
CA CYS A 162 -7.18 12.45 -5.18
C CYS A 162 -5.71 12.84 -5.42
N ARG A 163 -5.01 12.16 -6.33
CA ARG A 163 -3.59 12.43 -6.66
C ARG A 163 -3.43 13.74 -7.45
N VAL A 164 -4.30 14.00 -8.43
CA VAL A 164 -4.22 15.17 -9.31
C VAL A 164 -4.40 16.49 -8.56
N LEU A 165 -5.13 16.49 -7.45
CA LEU A 165 -5.46 17.70 -6.70
C LEU A 165 -4.34 18.24 -5.80
N LYS A 166 -3.16 17.58 -5.76
CA LYS A 166 -1.99 18.08 -5.00
C LYS A 166 -0.78 18.31 -5.90
N TYR A 167 -0.28 19.54 -5.89
CA TYR A 167 0.85 20.03 -6.69
C TYR A 167 2.25 19.50 -6.30
N ASN A 168 2.40 18.58 -5.35
CA ASN A 168 3.73 18.26 -4.81
C ASN A 168 4.02 16.76 -4.71
N ALA A 169 5.13 16.42 -5.36
CA ALA A 169 5.87 15.15 -5.40
C ALA A 169 5.24 14.01 -6.20
N GLN A 170 6.10 13.32 -6.94
CA GLN A 170 5.91 12.09 -7.71
C GLN A 170 5.27 10.98 -6.86
N LEU A 171 3.97 11.08 -6.59
CA LEU A 171 3.22 10.02 -5.93
C LEU A 171 3.14 8.84 -6.88
N SER A 172 3.68 7.71 -6.46
CA SER A 172 3.69 6.50 -7.28
C SER A 172 2.27 6.13 -7.67
N GLU A 173 2.03 6.12 -8.97
CA GLU A 173 0.76 5.70 -9.53
C GLU A 173 0.50 4.22 -9.23
N LEU A 174 -0.74 3.91 -8.86
CA LEU A 174 -1.21 2.55 -8.71
C LEU A 174 -1.05 1.79 -10.03
N LYS A 175 -0.48 0.58 -9.96
CA LYS A 175 -0.29 -0.25 -11.15
C LYS A 175 -1.45 -1.23 -11.29
N LEU A 176 -2.27 -1.07 -12.32
CA LEU A 176 -3.33 -2.03 -12.66
C LEU A 176 -2.73 -3.42 -12.94
N PRO A 177 -3.37 -4.51 -12.46
CA PRO A 177 -2.99 -5.85 -12.87
C PRO A 177 -3.28 -6.04 -14.37
N TYR A 178 -2.50 -6.89 -15.03
CA TYR A 178 -2.76 -7.26 -16.41
C TYR A 178 -4.09 -8.04 -16.50
N TYR A 179 -4.99 -7.57 -17.37
CA TYR A 179 -6.27 -8.21 -17.64
C TYR A 179 -6.52 -8.29 -19.15
N ASP A 180 -6.46 -9.51 -19.67
CA ASP A 180 -6.86 -9.80 -21.04
C ASP A 180 -8.36 -10.11 -21.10
N LYS A 181 -9.14 -9.14 -21.60
CA LYS A 181 -10.59 -9.29 -21.80
C LYS A 181 -10.95 -10.27 -22.91
N THR A 182 -10.05 -10.52 -23.85
CA THR A 182 -10.27 -11.41 -24.99
C THR A 182 -10.00 -12.87 -24.65
N ARG A 183 -9.51 -13.12 -23.43
CA ARG A 183 -9.05 -14.45 -23.01
C ARG A 183 -9.51 -14.82 -21.59
N PRO A 184 -10.83 -14.94 -21.33
CA PRO A 184 -11.32 -15.53 -20.08
C PRO A 184 -10.90 -17.01 -20.03
N GLY A 185 -9.86 -17.30 -19.25
CA GLY A 185 -9.41 -18.67 -18.98
C GLY A 185 -8.61 -19.37 -20.08
N ALA A 186 -7.78 -18.67 -20.85
CA ALA A 186 -6.76 -19.43 -21.57
C ALA A 186 -5.76 -20.06 -20.61
N ARG A 187 -5.55 -21.36 -20.78
CA ARG A 187 -4.27 -21.99 -20.50
C ARG A 187 -3.23 -21.34 -21.42
N GLY A 188 -2.65 -20.25 -20.97
CA GLY A 188 -1.43 -19.64 -21.49
C GLY A 188 -0.50 -19.45 -20.30
N PRO A 189 0.83 -19.58 -20.47
CA PRO A 189 1.73 -19.69 -19.33
C PRO A 189 1.59 -18.45 -18.42
N PRO A 190 1.61 -18.63 -17.09
CA PRO A 190 1.63 -17.50 -16.16
C PRO A 190 2.78 -16.59 -16.59
N ILE A 191 2.53 -15.26 -16.71
CA ILE A 191 3.49 -14.19 -16.99
C ILE A 191 4.80 -14.81 -17.46
N ALA A 192 4.91 -15.18 -18.74
CA ALA A 192 5.92 -16.13 -19.24
C ALA A 192 7.15 -16.06 -18.33
N PHE A 193 7.21 -17.00 -17.37
CA PHE A 193 8.22 -16.92 -16.35
C PHE A 193 9.49 -17.13 -17.13
N ASP A 194 10.19 -16.03 -17.36
CA ASP A 194 11.27 -15.97 -18.31
C ASP A 194 12.36 -16.86 -17.73
N GLY A 195 12.33 -18.12 -18.14
CA GLY A 195 13.19 -19.15 -17.61
C GLY A 195 14.64 -18.80 -17.89
N ASP A 196 14.89 -18.07 -18.98
CA ASP A 196 16.20 -17.52 -19.31
C ASP A 196 16.60 -16.45 -18.31
N ARG A 197 15.70 -15.53 -17.95
CA ARG A 197 15.96 -14.52 -16.93
C ARG A 197 16.11 -15.10 -15.52
N LEU A 198 15.34 -16.14 -15.15
CA LEU A 198 15.56 -16.86 -13.89
C LEU A 198 16.91 -17.57 -13.92
N ARG A 199 17.24 -18.28 -15.01
CA ARG A 199 18.55 -18.92 -15.17
C ARG A 199 19.68 -17.90 -15.07
N GLU A 200 19.51 -16.72 -15.68
CA GLU A 200 20.46 -15.62 -15.59
C GLU A 200 20.64 -15.14 -14.14
N TYR A 201 19.54 -14.93 -13.40
CA TYR A 201 19.63 -14.53 -12.00
C TYR A 201 20.22 -15.63 -11.11
N ILE A 202 19.87 -16.90 -11.33
CA ILE A 202 20.48 -18.05 -10.65
C ILE A 202 21.98 -18.07 -10.94
N GLN A 203 22.38 -17.90 -12.19
CA GLN A 203 23.79 -17.88 -12.56
C GLN A 203 24.54 -16.71 -11.92
N LYS A 204 23.94 -15.51 -11.87
CA LYS A 204 24.52 -14.36 -11.17
C LYS A 204 24.70 -14.63 -9.68
N ILE A 205 23.70 -15.25 -9.03
CA ILE A 205 23.78 -15.63 -7.62
C ILE A 205 24.88 -16.68 -7.40
N THR A 206 24.94 -17.72 -8.22
CA THR A 206 25.97 -18.76 -8.15
C THR A 206 27.36 -18.19 -8.36
N ASN A 207 27.54 -17.30 -9.34
CA ASN A 207 28.82 -16.62 -9.61
C ASN A 207 29.24 -15.75 -8.42
N LEU A 208 28.31 -15.00 -7.82
CA LEU A 208 28.57 -14.21 -6.62
C LEU A 208 28.95 -15.07 -5.42
N GLN A 209 28.24 -16.20 -5.21
CA GLN A 209 28.55 -17.16 -4.16
C GLN A 209 29.95 -17.76 -4.34
N GLN A 210 30.28 -18.18 -5.56
CA GLN A 210 31.59 -18.76 -5.86
C GLN A 210 32.71 -17.72 -5.73
N THR A 211 32.48 -16.50 -6.19
CA THR A 211 33.46 -15.40 -6.08
C THR A 211 33.72 -15.07 -4.62
N SER A 212 32.66 -14.97 -3.82
CA SER A 212 32.76 -14.72 -2.37
C SER A 212 33.50 -15.86 -1.67
N LYS A 213 33.20 -17.12 -2.04
CA LYS A 213 33.89 -18.29 -1.49
C LYS A 213 35.38 -18.27 -1.84
N ASN A 214 35.73 -18.07 -3.11
CA ASN A 214 37.13 -18.00 -3.55
C ASN A 214 37.89 -16.87 -2.84
N GLN A 215 37.24 -15.72 -2.61
CA GLN A 215 37.83 -14.61 -1.85
C GLN A 215 38.05 -14.96 -0.38
N ILE A 216 37.09 -15.64 0.26
CA ILE A 216 37.23 -16.13 1.64
C ILE A 216 38.36 -17.16 1.73
N ASP A 217 38.40 -18.13 0.81
CA ASP A 217 39.42 -19.17 0.79
C ASP A 217 40.81 -18.56 0.52
N ALA A 218 40.92 -17.57 -0.38
CA ALA A 218 42.17 -16.84 -0.62
C ALA A 218 42.63 -16.04 0.61
N LEU A 219 41.70 -15.42 1.34
CA LEU A 219 42.02 -14.74 2.60
C LEU A 219 42.51 -15.75 3.65
N LEU A 220 41.83 -16.90 3.79
CA LEU A 220 42.23 -17.97 4.72
C LEU A 220 43.60 -18.57 4.36
N CYS A 221 43.92 -18.72 3.08
CA CYS A 221 45.20 -19.24 2.62
C CYS A 221 46.36 -18.23 2.74
N THR A 222 46.08 -16.93 2.74
CA THR A 222 47.09 -15.87 2.87
C THR A 222 47.28 -15.38 4.30
N SER A 223 46.27 -15.55 5.16
CA SER A 223 46.40 -15.30 6.58
C SER A 223 46.99 -16.52 7.28
N ASN A 224 48.22 -16.40 7.78
CA ASN A 224 48.83 -17.36 8.71
C ASN A 224 48.19 -17.23 10.12
N LEU A 225 46.85 -17.17 10.17
CA LEU A 225 46.07 -16.89 11.36
C LEU A 225 45.45 -18.19 11.87
N ASP A 226 45.89 -18.56 13.06
CA ASP A 226 45.51 -19.74 13.82
C ASP A 226 43.97 -19.91 13.85
N ALA A 227 43.49 -21.05 13.37
CA ALA A 227 42.11 -21.31 12.93
C ALA A 227 41.05 -21.31 14.05
N LYS A 228 41.36 -20.77 15.24
CA LYS A 228 40.49 -20.82 16.43
C LYS A 228 39.85 -19.50 16.81
N PHE A 229 40.24 -18.37 16.22
CA PHE A 229 39.59 -17.09 16.48
C PHE A 229 38.96 -16.54 15.20
N TYR A 230 37.73 -16.01 15.32
CA TYR A 230 37.05 -15.15 14.34
C TYR A 230 35.99 -15.73 13.36
N ALA A 231 35.31 -16.82 13.68
CA ALA A 231 34.08 -17.17 12.92
C ALA A 231 32.92 -16.16 13.17
N ALA A 232 32.85 -15.56 14.36
CA ALA A 232 31.77 -14.66 14.76
C ALA A 232 31.99 -13.21 14.29
N GLU A 233 33.23 -12.72 14.34
CA GLU A 233 33.55 -11.30 14.07
C GLU A 233 33.57 -10.99 12.58
N TYR A 234 33.99 -11.94 11.73
CA TYR A 234 33.87 -11.81 10.28
C TYR A 234 32.43 -11.73 9.80
N ARG A 235 31.50 -12.51 10.40
CA ARG A 235 30.07 -12.39 10.07
C ARG A 235 29.54 -11.01 10.43
N PHE A 236 29.97 -10.43 11.54
CA PHE A 236 29.56 -9.09 11.95
C PHE A 236 30.07 -8.00 11.00
N ILE A 237 31.33 -8.10 10.55
CA ILE A 237 31.93 -7.16 9.59
C ILE A 237 31.28 -7.31 8.21
N LEU A 238 31.05 -8.54 7.73
CA LEU A 238 30.45 -8.78 6.41
C LEU A 238 29.00 -8.28 6.35
N VAL A 239 28.21 -8.51 7.42
CA VAL A 239 26.84 -7.98 7.53
C VAL A 239 26.84 -6.45 7.58
N ARG A 240 27.77 -5.84 8.33
CA ARG A 240 27.90 -4.38 8.39
C ARG A 240 28.29 -3.76 7.04
N HIS A 241 29.15 -4.42 6.27
CA HIS A 241 29.58 -3.91 4.97
C HIS A 241 28.54 -4.09 3.85
N LEU A 242 27.77 -5.18 3.91
CA LEU A 242 26.62 -5.39 3.02
C LEU A 242 25.49 -4.38 3.29
N LEU A 243 25.29 -4.00 4.55
CA LEU A 243 24.31 -2.97 4.92
C LEU A 243 24.76 -1.56 4.52
N SER A 244 26.06 -1.22 4.61
CA SER A 244 26.56 0.10 4.21
C SER A 244 26.57 0.37 2.70
N ARG A 245 26.46 -0.66 1.86
CA ARG A 245 26.39 -0.51 0.39
C ARG A 245 24.95 -0.35 -0.14
N THR A 246 23.95 -0.29 0.74
CA THR A 246 22.53 -0.12 0.37
C THR A 246 22.00 1.31 0.55
N THR A 247 22.84 2.27 0.92
CA THR A 247 22.49 3.70 0.84
C THR A 247 22.84 4.24 -0.55
N PRO A 248 21.87 4.69 -1.36
CA PRO A 248 22.16 5.39 -2.59
C PRO A 248 22.81 6.75 -2.26
N ALA A 249 23.91 7.06 -2.94
CA ALA A 249 24.49 8.39 -2.94
C ALA A 249 23.44 9.37 -3.48
N SER A 250 23.17 10.40 -2.68
CA SER A 250 22.52 11.63 -3.09
C SER A 250 23.45 12.39 -4.03
N ASP A 251 23.00 12.56 -5.27
CA ASP A 251 23.18 13.78 -6.07
C ASP A 251 21.83 14.09 -6.73
#